data_AF-A0A7K0LHE2-F1
#
_entry.id   AF-A0A7K0LHE2-F1
#
_cell.length_a   1.000
_cell.length_b   1.000
_cell.length_c   1.000
_cell.angle_alpha   90.00
_cell.angle_beta   90.00
_cell.angle_gamma   90.00
#
_symmetry.space_group_name_H-M   'P 1'
#
loop_
_entity.id
_entity.type
_entity.pdbx_description
1 polymer ?
#
loop_
_entity_poly.entity_id
_entity_poly.type
_entity_poly.pdbx_seq_one_letter_code
_entity_poly.pdbx_strand_id
1 'polypeptide(L)' 'SGEHGIGTAKRRWYLELEDPNKLALMRRIKNAFDPNGVLNPGTLLT' A
#
# COMPACT_ATOMS: atom_id res chain seq x y z
N SER A 1 -0.11 -12.70 6.41
CA SER A 1 0.03 -12.61 7.88
C SER A 1 -1.26 -13.13 8.45
N GLY A 2 -1.26 -14.01 9.45
CA GLY A 2 -2.51 -14.53 10.01
C GLY A 2 -3.50 -13.39 10.32
N GLU A 3 -3.06 -12.42 11.14
CA GLU A 3 -3.86 -11.24 11.48
C GLU A 3 -3.05 -9.93 11.45
N HIS A 4 -1.71 -9.99 11.47
CA HIS A 4 -0.85 -8.82 11.74
C HIS A 4 -0.62 -7.87 10.54
N GLY A 5 -1.33 -8.04 9.42
CA GLY A 5 -1.17 -7.20 8.22
C GLY A 5 0.20 -7.28 7.53
N ILE A 6 0.44 -6.31 6.63
CA ILE A 6 1.67 -6.21 5.82
C ILE A 6 2.70 -5.31 6.51
N GLY A 7 2.27 -4.11 6.93
CA GLY A 7 3.15 -3.07 7.47
C GLY A 7 4.30 -2.74 6.52
N THR A 8 5.36 -2.13 7.04
CA THR A 8 6.62 -1.94 6.30
C THR A 8 7.39 -3.25 6.15
N ALA A 9 7.31 -4.12 7.16
CA ALA A 9 8.04 -5.38 7.22
C ALA A 9 7.83 -6.23 5.98
N LYS A 10 6.58 -6.41 5.53
CA LYS A 10 6.24 -7.30 4.40
C LYS A 10 6.02 -6.56 3.08
N ARG A 11 6.19 -5.24 3.07
CA ARG A 11 5.85 -4.37 1.95
C ARG A 11 6.57 -4.77 0.66
N ARG A 12 7.87 -5.06 0.72
CA ARG A 12 8.66 -5.34 -0.49
C ARG A 12 8.11 -6.54 -1.26
N TRP A 13 7.86 -7.64 -0.54
CA TRP A 13 7.38 -8.88 -1.15
C TRP A 13 5.95 -8.73 -1.64
N TYR A 14 5.12 -7.98 -0.92
CA TYR A 14 3.77 -7.68 -1.38
C TYR A 14 3.76 -6.93 -2.71
N LEU A 15 4.59 -5.89 -2.85
CA LEU A 15 4.67 -5.11 -4.08
C LEU A 15 5.24 -5.90 -5.26
N GLU A 16 6.06 -6.91 -5.00
CA GLU A 16 6.65 -7.78 -6.02
C GLU A 16 5.68 -8.88 -6.50
N LEU A 17 4.85 -9.40 -5.60
CA LEU A 17 4.00 -10.57 -5.87
C LEU A 17 2.56 -10.23 -6.28
N GLU A 18 2.08 -9.03 -5.98
CA GLU A 18 0.69 -8.64 -6.22
C GLU A 18 0.46 -8.17 -7.66
N ASP A 19 -0.78 -8.29 -8.13
CA ASP A 19 -1.19 -7.79 -9.45
C ASP A 19 -0.90 -6.28 -9.58
N PRO A 20 -0.12 -5.85 -10.61
CA PRO A 20 0.19 -4.43 -10.82
C PRO A 20 -1.06 -3.56 -11.01
N ASN A 21 -2.13 -4.08 -11.60
CA ASN A 21 -3.39 -3.35 -11.77
C ASN A 21 -4.09 -3.09 -10.42
N LYS A 22 -4.03 -4.08 -9.52
CA LYS A 22 -4.55 -3.92 -8.15
C LYS A 22 -3.74 -2.88 -7.37
N LEU A 23 -2.41 -2.91 -7.49
CA LEU A 23 -1.55 -1.89 -6.88
C LEU A 23 -1.86 -0.49 -7.43
N ALA A 24 -2.07 -0.36 -8.74
CA ALA A 24 -2.45 0.91 -9.37
C ALA A 24 -3.82 1.42 -8.86
N LEU A 25 -4.81 0.53 -8.74
CA LEU A 25 -6.11 0.86 -8.17
C LEU A 25 -5.98 1.34 -6.71
N MET A 26 -5.24 0.61 -5.88
CA MET A 26 -5.04 0.99 -4.48
C MET A 26 -4.34 2.35 -4.34
N ARG A 27 -3.37 2.67 -5.21
CA ARG A 27 -2.74 4.00 -5.24
C ARG A 27 -3.73 5.11 -5.59
N ARG A 28 -4.60 4.87 -6.59
CA ARG A 28 -5.65 5.84 -6.95
C ARG A 28 -6.63 6.08 -5.80
N ILE A 29 -7.03 5.03 -5.10
CA ILE A 29 -7.88 5.13 -3.92
C ILE A 29 -7.16 5.91 -2.83
N LYS A 30 -5.90 5.57 -2.51
CA LYS A 30 -5.10 6.28 -1.52
C LYS A 30 -4.99 7.77 -1.81
N ASN A 31 -4.66 8.13 -3.05
CA ASN A 31 -4.54 9.53 -3.47
C ASN A 31 -5.88 10.29 -3.45
N ALA A 32 -7.00 9.62 -3.71
CA ALA A 32 -8.31 10.25 -3.64
C ALA A 32 -8.70 10.69 -2.21
N PHE A 33 -8.25 9.95 -1.19
CA PHE A 33 -8.58 10.23 0.21
C PHE A 33 -7.45 10.92 0.99
N ASP A 34 -6.20 10.79 0.55
CA ASP A 34 -5.03 11.37 1.21
C ASP A 34 -4.04 11.93 0.18
N PRO A 35 -4.42 12.96 -0.58
CA PRO A 35 -3.57 13.56 -1.62
C PRO A 35 -2.31 14.23 -1.05
N ASN A 36 -2.32 14.57 0.25
CA ASN A 36 -1.19 15.18 0.94
C ASN A 36 -0.30 14.15 1.66
N GLY A 37 -0.65 12.86 1.62
CA GLY A 37 0.16 11.77 2.18
C GLY A 37 0.33 11.79 3.71
N VAL A 38 -0.63 12.35 4.45
CA VAL A 38 -0.54 12.50 5.92
C VAL A 38 -0.86 11.19 6.63
N LEU A 39 -1.71 10.35 6.05
CA LEU A 39 -2.16 9.11 6.68
C LEU A 39 -1.15 8.00 6.44
N ASN A 40 -0.28 7.77 7.44
CA ASN A 40 0.64 6.63 7.50
C ASN A 40 1.65 6.58 6.32
N PRO A 41 2.50 7.62 6.18
CA PRO A 41 3.45 7.74 5.07
C PRO A 41 4.45 6.58 5.05
N GLY A 42 4.68 6.02 3.86
CA GLY A 42 5.72 5.00 3.64
C GLY A 42 5.37 3.56 4.02
N THR A 43 4.18 3.29 4.59
CA THR A 43 3.86 1.95 5.11
C THR A 43 3.55 0.92 4.03
N LEU A 44 2.64 1.20 3.09
CA LEU A 44 2.27 0.24 2.05
C LEU A 44 2.37 0.87 0.66
N LEU A 45 1.61 1.93 0.45
CA LEU A 45 1.58 2.71 -0.77
C LEU A 45 1.90 4.17 -0.47
N THR A 46 2.52 4.81 -1.45
CA THR A 46 2.68 6.25 -1.57
C THR A 46 1.85 6.70 -2.75
#